data_AF-A0A2U9IPU9-F1
#
_entry.id   AF-A0A2U9IPU9-F1
#
_cell.length_a   1.000
_cell.length_b   1.000
_cell.length_c   1.000
_cell.angle_alpha   90.00
_cell.angle_beta   90.00
_cell.angle_gamma   90.00
#
_symmetry.space_group_name_H-M   'P 1'
#
loop_
_entity.id
_entity.type
_entity.pdbx_description
1 polymer ?
#
loop_
_entity_poly.entity_id
_entity_poly.type
_entity_poly.pdbx_seq_one_letter_code
_entity_poly.pdbx_strand_id
1 'polypeptide(L)'
;MQASTQTDFKTLGVETVCKIKKKNKKESPSENQEEENSEKKNRLTRTVMRKIYDIVLNSADNMESIIPDLLYLGAQRVEREDFNSTEIGMFLNKLIQLIKENKSNKENVLKFLEGAVMATYVIEKMGEKAYSLLGCDNNAS
;
A
#
# COMPACT_ATOMS: atom_id res chain seq x y z
N MET A 1 -7.45 -6.12 34.51
CA MET A 1 -7.69 -6.76 33.19
C MET A 1 -7.07 -5.86 32.14
N GLN A 2 -5.88 -6.20 31.64
CA GLN A 2 -5.29 -5.50 30.50
C GLN A 2 -5.94 -6.07 29.25
N ALA A 3 -6.76 -5.26 28.55
CA ALA A 3 -7.20 -5.58 27.21
C ALA A 3 -5.95 -5.58 26.33
N SER A 4 -5.50 -6.75 25.86
CA SER A 4 -4.57 -6.78 24.74
C SER A 4 -5.31 -6.20 23.54
N THR A 5 -4.91 -5.02 23.09
CA THR A 5 -5.38 -4.48 21.82
C THR A 5 -4.83 -5.34 20.71
N GLN A 6 -5.55 -6.40 20.36
CA GLN A 6 -5.25 -7.21 19.19
C GLN A 6 -5.32 -6.29 17.96
N THR A 7 -4.18 -6.05 17.32
CA THR A 7 -4.11 -5.19 16.13
C THR A 7 -4.91 -5.85 15.00
N ASP A 8 -5.94 -5.17 14.52
CA ASP A 8 -6.64 -5.57 13.29
C ASP A 8 -5.81 -5.16 12.07
N PHE A 9 -4.97 -6.09 11.61
CA PHE A 9 -4.11 -5.88 10.45
C PHE A 9 -4.88 -5.59 9.18
N LYS A 10 -6.10 -6.14 9.01
CA LYS A 10 -6.89 -5.93 7.81
C LYS A 10 -7.36 -4.48 7.72
N THR A 11 -7.88 -3.95 8.82
CA THR A 11 -8.24 -2.54 8.93
C THR A 11 -7.02 -1.63 8.75
N LEU A 12 -5.87 -2.00 9.35
CA LEU A 12 -4.61 -1.26 9.15
C LEU A 12 -4.19 -1.18 7.66
N GLY A 13 -4.39 -2.25 6.90
CA GLY A 13 -4.14 -2.29 5.46
C GLY A 13 -5.02 -1.30 4.69
N VAL A 14 -6.32 -1.27 5.00
CA VAL A 14 -7.28 -0.32 4.41
C VAL A 14 -6.86 1.12 4.71
N GLU A 15 -6.61 1.44 5.97
CA GLU A 15 -6.21 2.78 6.39
C GLU A 15 -4.92 3.25 5.73
N THR A 16 -3.94 2.36 5.59
CA THR A 16 -2.65 2.68 4.97
C THR A 16 -2.84 3.11 3.51
N VAL A 17 -3.62 2.36 2.73
CA VAL A 17 -3.92 2.71 1.34
C VAL A 17 -4.67 4.05 1.28
N CYS A 18 -5.67 4.25 2.14
CA CYS A 18 -6.42 5.50 2.20
C CYS A 18 -5.50 6.71 2.47
N LYS A 19 -4.60 6.61 3.45
CA LYS A 19 -3.64 7.67 3.80
C LYS A 19 -2.71 8.00 2.62
N ILE A 20 -2.14 6.98 1.99
CA ILE A 20 -1.24 7.13 0.83
C ILE A 20 -1.94 7.82 -0.33
N LYS A 21 -3.15 7.34 -0.70
CA LYS A 21 -3.94 7.86 -1.82
C LYS A 21 -4.39 9.31 -1.57
N LYS A 22 -4.84 9.63 -0.34
CA LYS A 22 -5.24 11.00 0.03
C LYS A 22 -4.05 11.98 0.02
N LYS A 23 -2.87 11.54 0.47
CA LYS A 23 -1.66 12.38 0.50
C LYS A 23 -1.23 12.77 -0.92
N ASN A 24 -1.08 11.80 -1.82
CA ASN A 24 -0.66 12.07 -3.20
C ASN A 24 -1.68 12.92 -3.97
N LYS A 25 -2.98 12.75 -3.70
CA LYS A 25 -4.01 13.57 -4.34
C LYS A 25 -3.91 15.07 -3.98
N LYS A 26 -3.42 15.40 -2.78
CA LYS A 26 -3.24 16.81 -2.35
C LYS A 26 -1.99 17.46 -2.96
N GLU A 27 -1.02 16.64 -3.37
CA GLU A 27 0.27 17.11 -3.89
C GLU A 27 0.27 17.30 -5.43
N SER A 28 -0.79 16.89 -6.13
CA SER A 28 -0.97 17.11 -7.58
C SER A 28 -2.07 18.16 -7.90
N PRO A 29 -1.79 19.48 -7.89
CA PRO A 29 -2.58 20.44 -8.64
C PRO A 29 -2.15 20.43 -10.11
N SER A 30 -3.13 20.24 -11.00
CA SER A 30 -3.05 20.10 -12.45
C SER A 30 -2.09 21.06 -13.17
N GLU A 31 -1.36 20.56 -14.16
CA GLU A 31 -1.29 21.03 -15.57
C GLU A 31 0.01 20.53 -16.23
N ASN A 32 -0.07 19.46 -17.05
CA ASN A 32 0.58 19.31 -18.36
C ASN A 32 0.41 17.87 -18.91
N GLN A 33 -0.04 17.74 -20.15
CA GLN A 33 -0.53 16.49 -20.77
C GLN A 33 0.56 15.52 -21.26
N GLU A 34 1.82 15.67 -20.83
CA GLU A 34 2.90 14.70 -21.11
C GLU A 34 3.18 13.74 -19.92
N GLU A 35 2.61 14.00 -18.75
CA GLU A 35 2.85 13.24 -17.50
C GLU A 35 1.98 11.99 -17.32
N GLU A 36 1.03 11.74 -18.23
CA GLU A 36 0.02 10.68 -18.04
C GLU A 36 0.60 9.25 -18.03
N ASN A 37 1.81 9.07 -18.59
CA ASN A 37 2.53 7.80 -18.58
C ASN A 37 3.52 7.66 -17.41
N SER A 38 4.06 8.75 -16.84
CA SER A 38 4.92 8.70 -15.65
C SER A 38 4.09 8.60 -14.36
N GLU A 39 2.98 9.37 -14.25
CA GLU A 39 2.07 9.30 -13.10
C GLU A 39 1.51 7.88 -12.89
N LYS A 40 1.20 7.14 -13.96
CA LYS A 40 0.72 5.76 -13.84
C LYS A 40 1.78 4.80 -13.28
N LYS A 41 3.07 5.08 -13.46
CA LYS A 41 4.16 4.21 -12.99
C LYS A 41 4.36 4.34 -11.48
N ASN A 42 4.18 5.53 -10.90
CA ASN A 42 4.40 5.80 -9.48
C ASN A 42 3.18 5.48 -8.59
N ARG A 43 2.05 5.13 -9.21
CA ARG A 43 0.77 4.85 -8.52
C ARG A 43 0.64 3.41 -8.04
N LEU A 44 0.05 3.27 -6.85
CA LEU A 44 -0.35 2.01 -6.25
C LEU A 44 -1.62 1.48 -6.93
N THR A 45 -1.46 0.89 -8.11
CA THR A 45 -2.57 0.35 -8.89
C THR A 45 -2.98 -1.04 -8.43
N ARG A 46 -4.19 -1.50 -8.80
CA ARG A 46 -4.63 -2.89 -8.57
C ARG A 46 -3.65 -3.94 -9.08
N THR A 47 -2.96 -3.65 -10.19
CA THR A 47 -2.00 -4.56 -10.81
C THR A 47 -0.71 -4.62 -9.99
N VAL A 48 -0.23 -3.48 -9.49
CA VAL A 48 0.91 -3.44 -8.56
C VAL A 48 0.56 -4.19 -7.29
N MET A 49 -0.62 -3.90 -6.72
CA MET A 49 -1.06 -4.50 -5.47
C MET A 49 -1.21 -6.01 -5.56
N ARG A 50 -1.74 -6.53 -6.68
CA ARG A 50 -1.79 -7.96 -6.96
C ARG A 50 -0.39 -8.58 -7.00
N LYS A 51 0.57 -7.96 -7.71
CA LYS A 51 1.95 -8.47 -7.75
C LYS A 51 2.59 -8.51 -6.36
N ILE A 52 2.38 -7.48 -5.53
CA ILE A 52 2.87 -7.46 -4.14
C ILE A 52 2.24 -8.60 -3.35
N TYR A 53 0.92 -8.77 -3.45
CA TYR A 53 0.20 -9.86 -2.80
C TYR A 53 0.73 -11.23 -3.22
N ASP A 54 0.96 -11.44 -4.52
CA ASP A 54 1.47 -12.70 -5.07
C ASP A 54 2.89 -13.02 -4.56
N ILE A 55 3.78 -12.02 -4.45
CA ILE A 55 5.12 -12.19 -3.88
C ILE A 55 5.02 -12.68 -2.42
N VAL A 56 4.15 -12.06 -1.63
CA VAL A 56 3.96 -12.42 -0.22
C VAL A 56 3.25 -13.77 -0.06
N LEU A 57 2.21 -14.03 -0.85
CA LEU A 57 1.44 -15.27 -0.78
C LEU A 57 2.34 -16.48 -1.06
N ASN A 58 3.19 -16.37 -2.09
CA ASN A 58 4.06 -17.46 -2.53
C ASN A 58 5.41 -17.51 -1.79
N SER A 59 5.66 -16.63 -0.83
CA SER A 59 6.88 -16.66 -0.04
C SER A 59 6.96 -17.90 0.85
N ALA A 60 8.18 -18.37 1.12
CA ALA A 60 8.44 -19.26 2.25
C ALA A 60 8.12 -18.54 3.58
N ASP A 61 8.13 -19.28 4.68
CA ASP A 61 7.83 -18.74 6.02
C ASP A 61 8.81 -17.64 6.45
N ASN A 62 10.02 -17.62 5.89
CA ASN A 62 10.96 -16.51 6.08
C ASN A 62 10.56 -15.29 5.25
N MET A 63 9.72 -14.45 5.83
CA MET A 63 9.20 -13.22 5.22
C MET A 63 10.27 -12.16 4.90
N GLU A 64 11.46 -12.21 5.51
CA GLU A 64 12.52 -11.23 5.16
C GLU A 64 13.15 -11.52 3.80
N SER A 65 13.09 -12.78 3.35
CA SER A 65 13.69 -13.21 2.08
C SER A 65 13.07 -12.56 0.84
N ILE A 66 11.82 -12.07 0.95
CA ILE A 66 11.11 -11.41 -0.16
C ILE A 66 11.32 -9.90 -0.22
N ILE A 67 11.99 -9.29 0.77
CA ILE A 67 12.25 -7.84 0.78
C ILE A 67 12.99 -7.39 -0.50
N PRO A 68 14.03 -8.10 -0.99
CA PRO A 68 14.67 -7.75 -2.25
C PRO A 68 13.72 -7.74 -3.45
N ASP A 69 12.80 -8.70 -3.55
CA ASP A 69 11.83 -8.77 -4.65
C ASP A 69 10.82 -7.61 -4.60
N LEU A 70 10.39 -7.25 -3.39
CA LEU A 70 9.52 -6.09 -3.16
C LEU A 70 10.21 -4.79 -3.54
N LEU A 71 11.47 -4.60 -3.15
CA LEU A 71 12.28 -3.43 -3.52
C LEU A 71 12.53 -3.38 -5.03
N TYR A 72 12.82 -4.52 -5.66
CA TYR A 72 13.00 -4.61 -7.11
C TYR A 72 11.72 -4.21 -7.87
N LEU A 73 10.55 -4.71 -7.44
CA LEU A 73 9.26 -4.31 -8.01
C LEU A 73 9.03 -2.80 -7.91
N GLY A 74 9.43 -2.19 -6.80
CA GLY A 74 9.38 -0.75 -6.58
C GLY A 74 10.31 0.01 -7.51
N ALA A 75 11.59 -0.37 -7.55
CA ALA A 75 12.62 0.25 -8.38
C ALA A 75 12.34 0.16 -9.88
N GLN A 76 11.69 -0.92 -10.34
CA GLN A 76 11.27 -1.05 -11.75
C GLN A 76 10.25 0.01 -12.16
N ARG A 77 9.52 0.59 -11.20
CA ARG A 77 8.37 1.44 -11.45
C ARG A 77 8.57 2.90 -11.09
N VAL A 78 9.58 3.23 -10.29
CA VAL A 78 9.90 4.62 -9.96
C VAL A 78 11.04 5.11 -10.86
N GLU A 79 10.71 5.96 -11.84
CA GLU A 79 11.70 6.57 -12.72
C GLU A 79 12.17 7.91 -12.15
N ARG A 80 13.41 7.96 -11.63
CA ARG A 80 14.13 9.19 -11.21
C ARG A 80 13.48 10.07 -10.12
N GLU A 81 12.31 9.72 -9.63
CA GLU A 81 11.66 10.34 -8.47
C GLU A 81 12.17 9.76 -7.14
N ASP A 82 12.00 10.51 -6.05
CA ASP A 82 12.23 9.98 -4.70
C ASP A 82 11.27 8.81 -4.47
N PHE A 83 11.80 7.59 -4.42
CA PHE A 83 11.04 6.38 -4.15
C PHE A 83 10.07 6.56 -2.98
N ASN A 84 10.50 7.25 -1.92
CA ASN A 84 9.73 7.42 -0.70
C ASN A 84 8.57 8.41 -0.83
N SER A 85 8.52 9.24 -1.87
CA SER A 85 7.40 10.16 -2.13
C SER A 85 6.33 9.55 -3.04
N THR A 86 6.61 8.42 -3.70
CA THR A 86 5.62 7.73 -4.55
C THR A 86 4.61 6.91 -3.75
N GLU A 87 3.41 6.69 -4.29
CA GLU A 87 2.41 5.81 -3.65
C GLU A 87 2.96 4.39 -3.45
N ILE A 88 3.70 3.87 -4.43
CA ILE A 88 4.31 2.54 -4.38
C ILE A 88 5.37 2.48 -3.28
N GLY A 89 6.31 3.42 -3.24
CA GLY A 89 7.38 3.37 -2.26
C GLY A 89 6.91 3.63 -0.83
N MET A 90 5.94 4.54 -0.62
CA MET A 90 5.29 4.68 0.69
C MET A 90 4.65 3.38 1.15
N PHE A 91 3.96 2.67 0.25
CA PHE A 91 3.32 1.41 0.59
C PHE A 91 4.35 0.31 0.88
N LEU A 92 5.37 0.17 0.04
CA LEU A 92 6.43 -0.82 0.20
C LEU A 92 7.25 -0.58 1.47
N ASN A 93 7.56 0.66 1.81
CA ASN A 93 8.22 1.00 3.07
C ASN A 93 7.39 0.53 4.28
N LYS A 94 6.07 0.78 4.26
CA LYS A 94 5.19 0.32 5.34
C LYS A 94 5.10 -1.20 5.40
N LEU A 95 5.01 -1.87 4.25
CA LEU A 95 4.97 -3.33 4.17
C LEU A 95 6.28 -3.96 4.67
N ILE A 96 7.43 -3.43 4.27
CA ILE A 96 8.75 -3.92 4.70
C ILE A 96 8.91 -3.73 6.22
N GLN A 97 8.48 -2.58 6.76
CA GLN A 97 8.43 -2.37 8.20
C GLN A 97 7.56 -3.44 8.89
N LEU A 98 6.35 -3.67 8.38
CA LEU A 98 5.43 -4.67 8.93
C LEU A 98 6.04 -6.08 8.91
N ILE A 99 6.71 -6.44 7.81
CA ILE A 99 7.45 -7.72 7.68
C ILE A 99 8.53 -7.84 8.75
N LYS A 100 9.34 -6.79 8.95
CA LYS A 100 10.41 -6.77 9.97
C LYS A 100 9.87 -6.85 11.40
N GLU A 101 8.69 -6.30 11.65
CA GLU A 101 8.02 -6.35 12.96
C GLU A 101 7.30 -7.69 13.18
N ASN A 102 6.87 -8.38 12.11
CA ASN A 102 6.11 -9.62 12.13
C ASN A 102 6.87 -10.78 11.47
N LYS A 103 8.18 -10.90 11.69
CA LYS A 103 9.08 -11.81 10.94
C LYS A 103 8.59 -13.26 10.90
N SER A 104 7.93 -13.72 11.96
CA SER A 104 7.44 -15.09 12.11
C SER A 104 5.92 -15.22 11.92
N ASN A 105 5.22 -14.16 11.53
CA ASN A 105 3.77 -14.15 11.39
C ASN A 105 3.34 -13.63 10.01
N LYS A 106 3.47 -14.51 9.02
CA LYS A 106 3.00 -14.31 7.64
C LYS A 106 1.51 -14.00 7.57
N GLU A 107 0.70 -14.57 8.47
CA GLU A 107 -0.75 -14.36 8.50
C GLU A 107 -1.11 -12.89 8.77
N ASN A 108 -0.43 -12.22 9.69
CA ASN A 108 -0.63 -10.80 9.95
C ASN A 108 -0.32 -9.94 8.72
N VAL A 109 0.76 -10.25 8.00
CA VAL A 109 1.14 -9.56 6.76
C VAL A 109 0.11 -9.81 5.65
N LEU A 110 -0.38 -11.04 5.52
CA LEU A 110 -1.43 -11.38 4.55
C LEU A 110 -2.74 -10.65 4.86
N LYS A 111 -3.19 -10.62 6.12
CA LYS A 111 -4.38 -9.87 6.56
C LYS A 111 -4.26 -8.39 6.22
N PHE A 112 -3.09 -7.79 6.47
CA PHE A 112 -2.79 -6.43 6.05
C PHE A 112 -2.92 -6.24 4.54
N LEU A 113 -2.34 -7.13 3.75
CA LEU A 113 -2.42 -7.03 2.29
C LEU A 113 -3.83 -7.27 1.76
N GLU A 114 -4.65 -8.14 2.37
CA GLU A 114 -6.05 -8.31 1.99
C GLU A 114 -6.83 -6.99 2.10
N GLY A 115 -6.65 -6.28 3.22
CA GLY A 115 -7.25 -4.96 3.42
C GLY A 115 -6.77 -3.94 2.39
N ALA A 116 -5.45 -3.91 2.14
CA ALA A 116 -4.84 -3.02 1.17
C ALA A 116 -5.30 -3.29 -0.28
N VAL A 117 -5.39 -4.56 -0.68
CA VAL A 117 -5.93 -5.00 -1.97
C VAL A 117 -7.38 -4.53 -2.09
N MET A 118 -8.23 -4.85 -1.11
CA MET A 118 -9.63 -4.46 -1.13
C MET A 118 -9.79 -2.94 -1.28
N ALA A 119 -9.12 -2.15 -0.44
CA ALA A 119 -9.19 -0.70 -0.47
C ALA A 119 -8.76 -0.14 -1.84
N THR A 120 -7.67 -0.67 -2.40
CA THR A 120 -7.16 -0.26 -3.71
C THR A 120 -8.21 -0.48 -4.81
N TYR A 121 -8.85 -1.65 -4.83
CA TYR A 121 -9.89 -1.97 -5.82
C TYR A 121 -11.13 -1.09 -5.66
N VAL A 122 -11.60 -0.90 -4.43
CA VAL A 122 -12.79 -0.09 -4.15
C VAL A 122 -12.54 1.38 -4.53
N ILE A 123 -11.38 1.94 -4.15
CA ILE A 123 -11.00 3.32 -4.50
C ILE A 123 -10.86 3.50 -6.02
N GLU A 124 -10.20 2.58 -6.73
CA GLU A 124 -10.08 2.67 -8.19
C GLU A 124 -11.44 2.61 -8.90
N LYS A 125 -12.40 1.85 -8.36
CA LYS A 125 -13.73 1.68 -8.97
C LYS A 125 -14.72 2.77 -8.61
N MET A 126 -14.67 3.27 -7.38
CA MET A 126 -15.70 4.16 -6.82
C MET A 126 -15.21 5.60 -6.62
N GLY A 127 -13.91 5.86 -6.79
CA GLY A 127 -13.32 7.18 -6.59
C GLY A 127 -13.50 7.68 -5.15
N GLU A 128 -13.81 8.97 -4.99
CA GLU A 128 -13.92 9.61 -3.67
C GLU A 128 -14.96 8.97 -2.75
N LYS A 129 -16.04 8.42 -3.31
CA LYS A 129 -17.09 7.74 -2.52
C LYS A 129 -16.56 6.51 -1.78
N ALA A 130 -15.43 5.94 -2.21
CA ALA A 130 -14.80 4.82 -1.53
C ALA A 130 -14.34 5.19 -0.12
N TYR A 131 -13.84 6.40 0.11
CA TYR A 131 -13.22 6.75 1.39
C TYR A 131 -14.23 6.75 2.54
N SER A 132 -15.46 7.21 2.32
CA SER A 132 -16.52 7.15 3.32
C SER A 132 -16.96 5.72 3.63
N LEU A 133 -17.09 4.89 2.58
CA LEU A 133 -17.46 3.47 2.72
C LEU A 133 -16.39 2.65 3.45
N LEU A 134 -15.12 2.99 3.25
CA LEU A 134 -13.99 2.35 3.92
C LEU A 134 -13.71 2.92 5.33
N GLY A 135 -14.50 3.91 5.79
CA GLY A 135 -14.30 4.55 7.10
C GLY A 135 -13.05 5.45 7.17
N CYS A 136 -12.51 5.88 6.03
CA CYS A 136 -11.25 6.60 5.92
C CYS A 136 -11.37 8.13 6.09
N ASP A 137 -12.55 8.66 6.39
CA ASP A 137 -12.81 10.11 6.42
C ASP A 137 -12.43 10.80 7.74
N ASN A 138 -12.10 10.05 8.79
CA ASN A 138 -11.97 10.58 10.15
C ASN A 138 -10.54 10.75 10.68
N ASN A 139 -9.51 10.79 9.83
CA ASN A 139 -8.12 11.05 10.28
C ASN A 139 -7.57 12.33 9.64
N ALA A 140 -8.19 13.45 9.98
CA ALA A 140 -7.57 14.77 9.93
C ALA A 140 -7.56 15.31 11.37
N SER A 141 -6.56 14.90 12.15
CA SER A 141 -6.18 15.50 13.42
C SER A 141 -4.70 15.24 13.64
#